data_AF-A0A0N5ATY9-F1
#
_entry.id   AF-A0A0N5ATY9-F1
#
_cell.length_a   1.000
_cell.length_b   1.000
_cell.length_c   1.000
_cell.angle_alpha   90.00
_cell.angle_beta   90.00
_cell.angle_gamma   90.00
#
_symmetry.space_group_name_H-M   'P 1'
#
loop_
_entity.id
_entity.type
_entity.pdbx_description
1 polymer ?
#
loop_
_entity_poly.entity_id
_entity_poly.type
_entity_poly.pdbx_seq_one_letter_code
_entity_poly.pdbx_strand_id
1 'polypeptide(L)'
;MAQSQEGLMSGEGDYARFRQNPVLENITELLSQGGNADTKLSRAVDNLYVAWNQLLCNLLSKPGFQLPGSDHIKEIAEFSLKQLKDASQDLSREFVQSGLEWRISHPEEARVEDLKNYEDSIRRQGSLIDHITEVIHQKLGVNETVNTSDPPQ
;
A
#
# COMPACT_ATOMS: atom_id res chain seq x y z
N MET A 1 -27.23 -19.19 49.39
CA MET A 1 -27.83 -19.22 48.05
C MET A 1 -28.12 -17.77 47.68
N ALA A 2 -27.60 -17.14 46.63
CA ALA A 2 -26.93 -17.62 45.43
C ALA A 2 -25.71 -16.73 45.10
N GLN A 3 -24.69 -17.33 44.50
CA GLN A 3 -23.57 -16.69 43.83
C GLN A 3 -24.03 -16.24 42.43
N SER A 4 -23.59 -15.05 41.99
CA SER A 4 -23.46 -14.74 40.57
C SER A 4 -22.13 -14.03 40.36
N GLN A 5 -21.19 -14.81 39.82
CA GLN A 5 -19.96 -14.42 39.19
C GLN A 5 -20.31 -14.11 37.73
N GLU A 6 -20.06 -12.91 37.24
CA GLU A 6 -19.81 -12.68 35.81
C GLU A 6 -18.69 -11.65 35.70
N GLY A 7 -17.57 -12.11 35.15
CA GLY A 7 -16.36 -11.34 34.96
C GLY A 7 -16.52 -10.39 33.77
N LEU A 8 -16.33 -9.11 34.02
CA LEU A 8 -16.07 -8.13 32.99
C LEU A 8 -14.57 -8.09 32.75
N MET A 9 -14.18 -8.65 31.61
CA MET A 9 -12.84 -8.70 31.07
C MET A 9 -12.24 -7.28 31.00
N SER A 10 -11.11 -7.11 31.69
CA SER A 10 -10.25 -5.93 31.62
C SER A 10 -9.66 -5.82 30.20
N GLY A 11 -10.18 -4.88 29.42
CA GLY A 11 -9.74 -4.57 28.04
C GLY A 11 -8.93 -3.27 27.93
N GLU A 12 -8.32 -2.80 29.03
CA GLU A 12 -7.54 -1.54 29.04
C GLU A 12 -6.04 -1.73 28.79
N GLY A 13 -5.55 -2.98 28.72
CA GLY A 13 -4.12 -3.28 28.59
C GLY A 13 -3.53 -3.10 27.18
N ASP A 14 -4.33 -3.29 26.13
CA ASP A 14 -3.80 -3.38 24.76
C ASP A 14 -3.69 -2.03 24.04
N TYR A 15 -4.41 -1.00 24.50
CA TYR A 15 -4.31 0.35 23.93
C TYR A 15 -3.05 1.11 24.38
N ALA A 16 -2.44 0.72 25.51
CA ALA A 16 -1.24 1.38 26.02
C ALA A 16 0.02 1.02 25.21
N ARG A 17 0.06 -0.17 24.59
CA ARG A 17 1.23 -0.64 23.81
C ARG A 17 1.39 0.08 22.46
N PHE A 18 0.31 0.61 21.90
CA PHE A 18 0.36 1.41 20.68
C PHE A 18 0.84 2.86 20.91
N ARG A 19 0.93 3.30 22.17
CA ARG A 19 1.31 4.69 22.50
C ARG A 19 2.83 4.94 22.49
N GLN A 20 3.65 3.90 22.42
CA GLN A 20 5.12 4.00 22.34
C GLN A 20 5.64 3.58 20.96
N ASN A 21 4.96 4.01 19.89
CA ASN A 21 5.53 3.90 18.56
C ASN A 21 6.32 5.20 18.29
N PRO A 22 7.67 5.17 18.25
CA PRO A 22 8.47 6.37 17.99
C PRO A 22 8.14 7.00 16.63
N VAL A 23 7.56 6.22 15.70
CA VAL A 23 7.05 6.74 14.41
C VAL A 23 5.83 7.64 14.62
N LEU A 24 4.94 7.33 15.56
CA LEU A 24 3.75 8.14 15.83
C LEU A 24 4.09 9.45 16.55
N GLU A 25 5.06 9.42 17.47
CA GLU A 25 5.57 10.63 18.13
C GLU A 25 6.22 11.57 17.10
N ASN A 26 7.06 11.04 16.21
CA ASN A 26 7.67 11.82 15.13
C ASN A 26 6.63 12.42 14.18
N ILE A 27 5.60 11.67 13.79
CA ILE A 27 4.51 12.19 12.94
C ILE A 27 3.74 13.30 13.66
N THR A 28 3.44 13.13 14.95
CA THR A 28 2.71 14.12 15.74
C THR A 28 3.52 15.41 15.90
N GLU A 29 4.83 15.30 16.12
CA GLU A 29 5.75 16.43 16.19
C GLU A 29 5.87 17.14 14.82
N LEU A 30 5.98 16.39 13.72
CA LEU A 30 6.06 16.92 12.35
C LEU A 30 4.76 17.62 11.91
N LEU A 31 3.60 17.09 12.33
CA LEU A 31 2.30 17.73 12.14
C LEU A 31 2.14 18.98 13.02
N SER A 32 2.71 18.98 14.23
CA SER A 32 2.67 20.12 15.16
C SER A 32 3.58 21.29 14.74
N GLN A 33 4.64 21.02 13.97
CA GLN A 33 5.53 22.05 13.41
C GLN A 33 4.91 22.81 12.23
N GLY A 34 3.68 22.46 11.83
CA GLY A 34 2.97 23.14 10.76
C GLY A 34 3.66 22.92 9.42
N GLY A 35 3.42 21.77 8.80
CA GLY A 35 3.78 21.57 7.40
C GLY A 35 3.23 22.73 6.58
N ASN A 36 4.11 23.46 5.88
CA ASN A 36 3.74 24.65 5.10
C ASN A 36 2.48 24.33 4.29
N ALA A 37 1.37 25.01 4.59
CA ALA A 37 0.04 24.66 4.09
C ALA A 37 -0.11 24.77 2.56
N ASP A 38 0.94 25.16 1.83
CA ASP A 38 0.93 25.44 0.40
C ASP A 38 2.11 24.81 -0.35
N THR A 39 2.35 23.52 -0.12
CA THR A 39 3.26 22.72 -0.96
C THR A 39 2.53 22.22 -2.20
N LYS A 40 3.28 21.86 -3.26
CA LYS A 40 2.69 21.21 -4.43
C LYS A 40 2.04 19.88 -4.07
N LEU A 41 2.64 19.13 -3.13
CA LEU A 41 2.09 17.89 -2.60
C LEU A 41 0.76 18.13 -1.86
N SER A 42 0.69 19.12 -0.96
CA SER A 42 -0.57 19.42 -0.26
C SER A 42 -1.68 19.81 -1.24
N ARG A 43 -1.36 20.63 -2.24
CA ARG A 43 -2.31 20.98 -3.31
C ARG A 43 -2.75 19.76 -4.14
N ALA A 44 -1.85 18.82 -4.42
CA ALA A 44 -2.20 17.60 -5.14
C ALA A 44 -3.12 16.69 -4.31
N VAL A 45 -2.91 16.61 -2.99
CA VAL A 45 -3.81 15.91 -2.06
C VAL A 45 -5.20 16.58 -2.05
N ASP A 46 -5.25 17.90 -1.94
CA ASP A 46 -6.50 18.66 -1.96
C ASP A 46 -7.26 18.47 -3.29
N ASN A 47 -6.55 18.50 -4.42
CA ASN A 47 -7.13 18.26 -5.73
C ASN A 47 -7.70 16.84 -5.86
N LEU A 48 -7.01 15.83 -5.34
CA LEU A 48 -7.52 14.46 -5.30
C LEU A 48 -8.79 14.36 -4.43
N TYR A 49 -8.78 15.01 -3.26
CA TYR A 49 -9.93 15.06 -2.37
C TYR A 49 -11.13 15.72 -3.05
N VAL A 50 -10.94 16.86 -3.72
CA VAL A 50 -12.00 17.56 -4.46
C VAL A 50 -12.53 16.69 -5.60
N ALA A 51 -11.67 16.08 -6.41
CA ALA A 51 -12.07 15.21 -7.52
C ALA A 51 -12.86 13.99 -7.05
N TRP A 52 -12.44 13.38 -5.94
CA TRP A 52 -13.15 12.27 -5.30
C TRP A 52 -14.54 12.68 -4.81
N ASN A 53 -14.65 13.80 -4.09
CA ASN A 53 -15.93 14.30 -3.62
C ASN A 53 -16.85 14.68 -4.79
N GLN A 54 -16.31 15.26 -5.86
CA GLN A 54 -17.08 15.58 -7.05
C GLN A 54 -17.64 14.33 -7.72
N LEU A 55 -16.85 13.25 -7.84
CA LEU A 55 -17.32 11.97 -8.33
C LEU A 55 -18.47 11.43 -7.47
N LEU A 56 -18.32 11.44 -6.14
CA LEU A 56 -19.37 10.98 -5.23
C LEU A 56 -20.64 11.83 -5.35
N CYS A 57 -20.52 13.15 -5.37
CA CYS A 57 -21.66 14.05 -5.57
C CYS A 57 -22.37 13.77 -6.90
N ASN A 58 -21.61 13.53 -7.97
CA ASN A 58 -22.16 13.25 -9.28
C ASN A 58 -22.89 11.89 -9.30
N LEU A 59 -22.31 10.84 -8.70
CA LEU A 59 -22.91 9.50 -8.64
C LEU A 59 -24.11 9.40 -7.68
N LEU A 60 -24.11 10.17 -6.59
CA LEU A 60 -25.17 10.17 -5.58
C LEU A 60 -26.25 11.22 -5.86
N SER A 61 -26.06 12.08 -6.87
CA SER A 61 -27.04 13.10 -7.23
C SER A 61 -28.36 12.45 -7.62
N LYS A 62 -29.42 12.83 -6.91
CA LYS A 62 -30.78 12.44 -7.32
C LYS A 62 -31.14 13.26 -8.55
N PRO A 63 -31.55 12.63 -9.65
CA PRO A 63 -32.01 13.39 -10.81
C PRO A 63 -33.20 14.27 -10.41
N GLY A 64 -33.20 15.52 -10.89
CA GLY A 64 -34.25 16.49 -10.62
C GLY A 64 -35.59 16.13 -11.30
N PHE A 65 -36.46 17.13 -11.48
CA PHE A 65 -37.81 16.94 -12.04
C PHE A 65 -37.84 16.32 -13.45
N GLN A 66 -36.75 16.44 -14.21
CA GLN A 66 -36.49 15.66 -15.43
C GLN A 66 -35.34 14.69 -15.18
N LEU A 67 -35.58 13.42 -15.53
CA LEU A 67 -34.53 12.41 -15.50
C LEU A 67 -33.48 12.76 -16.58
N PRO A 68 -32.21 12.96 -16.21
CA PRO A 68 -31.15 13.16 -17.17
C PRO A 68 -31.06 11.92 -18.08
N GLY A 69 -30.83 12.15 -19.37
CA GLY A 69 -30.66 11.07 -20.33
C GLY A 69 -29.46 10.19 -19.98
N SER A 70 -29.51 8.92 -20.38
CA SER A 70 -28.42 7.95 -20.13
C SER A 70 -27.07 8.46 -20.63
N ASP A 71 -27.04 9.18 -21.74
CA ASP A 71 -25.81 9.73 -22.32
C ASP A 71 -25.18 10.80 -21.42
N HIS A 72 -26.00 11.65 -20.79
CA HIS A 72 -25.52 12.69 -19.89
C HIS A 72 -24.95 12.12 -18.59
N ILE A 73 -25.60 11.09 -18.03
CA ILE A 73 -25.10 10.38 -16.84
C ILE A 73 -23.74 9.73 -17.15
N LYS A 74 -23.63 9.09 -18.32
CA LYS A 74 -22.40 8.46 -18.78
C LYS A 74 -21.29 9.49 -18.97
N GLU A 75 -21.57 10.61 -19.64
CA GLU A 75 -20.61 11.70 -19.86
C GLU A 75 -20.08 12.25 -18.53
N ILE A 76 -20.96 12.52 -17.56
CA ILE A 76 -20.58 12.99 -16.23
C ILE A 76 -19.70 11.96 -15.52
N ALA A 77 -20.05 10.67 -15.59
CA ALA A 77 -19.28 9.61 -14.96
C ALA A 77 -17.88 9.48 -15.58
N GLU A 78 -17.78 9.48 -16.91
CA GLU A 78 -16.51 9.41 -17.64
C GLU A 78 -15.63 10.63 -17.35
N PHE A 79 -16.22 11.82 -17.35
CA PHE A 79 -15.52 13.05 -17.03
C PHE A 79 -14.99 13.06 -15.58
N SER A 80 -15.83 12.68 -14.62
CA SER A 80 -15.47 12.64 -13.19
C SER A 80 -14.39 11.60 -12.92
N LEU A 81 -14.48 10.43 -13.56
CA LEU A 81 -13.47 9.38 -13.44
C LEU A 81 -12.12 9.80 -14.04
N LYS A 82 -12.16 10.51 -15.18
CA LYS A 82 -10.96 11.09 -15.78
C LYS A 82 -10.31 12.11 -14.84
N GLN A 83 -11.09 13.03 -14.27
CA GLN A 83 -10.58 14.00 -13.30
C GLN A 83 -9.94 13.34 -12.07
N LEU A 84 -10.58 12.29 -11.53
CA LEU A 84 -10.02 11.54 -10.40
C LEU A 84 -8.68 10.87 -10.77
N LYS A 85 -8.62 10.26 -11.96
CA LYS A 85 -7.40 9.62 -12.45
C LYS A 85 -6.27 10.64 -12.61
N ASP A 86 -6.55 11.77 -13.25
CA ASP A 86 -5.56 12.82 -13.49
C ASP A 86 -5.03 13.36 -12.15
N ALA A 87 -5.92 13.62 -11.17
CA ALA A 87 -5.53 14.06 -9.83
C ALA A 87 -4.69 13.02 -9.07
N SER A 88 -5.01 11.73 -9.21
CA SER A 88 -4.23 10.63 -8.61
C SER A 88 -2.83 10.51 -9.22
N GLN A 89 -2.70 10.75 -10.52
CA GLN A 89 -1.41 10.74 -11.21
C GLN A 89 -0.56 11.93 -10.79
N ASP A 90 -1.17 13.12 -10.65
CA ASP A 90 -0.48 14.30 -10.15
C ASP A 90 0.00 14.11 -8.71
N LEU A 91 -0.83 13.56 -7.82
CA LEU A 91 -0.41 13.22 -6.46
C LEU A 91 0.77 12.23 -6.44
N SER A 92 0.69 11.20 -7.28
CA SER A 92 1.77 10.20 -7.38
C SER A 92 3.08 10.84 -7.83
N ARG A 93 3.01 11.79 -8.79
CA ARG A 93 4.18 12.54 -9.26
C ARG A 93 4.79 13.37 -8.15
N GLU A 94 3.98 14.10 -7.40
CA GLU A 94 4.46 14.94 -6.29
C GLU A 94 5.07 14.09 -5.17
N PHE A 95 4.53 12.91 -4.85
CA PHE A 95 5.17 12.00 -3.90
C PHE A 95 6.54 11.53 -4.36
N VAL A 96 6.68 11.14 -5.64
CA VAL A 96 7.99 10.75 -6.19
C VAL A 96 8.96 11.93 -6.11
N GLN A 97 8.51 13.14 -6.48
CA GLN A 97 9.35 14.32 -6.44
C GLN A 97 9.79 14.68 -5.01
N SER A 98 8.85 14.75 -4.06
CA SER A 98 9.17 15.00 -2.65
C SER A 98 10.08 13.91 -2.06
N GLY A 99 9.89 12.65 -2.45
CA GLY A 99 10.79 11.56 -2.07
C GLY A 99 12.21 11.75 -2.60
N LEU A 100 12.37 12.18 -3.85
CA LEU A 100 13.68 12.50 -4.43
C LEU A 100 14.33 13.71 -3.73
N GLU A 101 13.56 14.78 -3.48
CA GLU A 101 14.04 15.97 -2.76
C GLU A 101 14.51 15.61 -1.35
N TRP A 102 13.77 14.73 -0.67
CA TRP A 102 14.18 14.19 0.63
C TRP A 102 15.48 13.40 0.54
N ARG A 103 15.60 12.48 -0.44
CA ARG A 103 16.83 11.67 -0.62
C ARG A 103 18.07 12.51 -0.95
N ILE A 104 17.90 13.60 -1.70
CA ILE A 104 19.00 14.53 -2.01
C ILE A 104 19.45 15.28 -0.74
N SER A 105 18.51 15.64 0.14
CA SER A 105 18.81 16.32 1.41
C SER A 105 19.31 15.38 2.51
N HIS A 106 19.04 14.08 2.39
CA HIS A 106 19.34 13.03 3.38
C HIS A 106 20.09 11.85 2.73
N PRO A 107 21.30 12.07 2.17
CA PRO A 107 21.96 11.07 1.34
C PRO A 107 22.43 9.84 2.12
N GLU A 108 22.81 9.99 3.39
CA GLU A 108 23.24 8.85 4.21
C GLU A 108 22.05 7.98 4.63
N GLU A 109 20.93 8.59 5.04
CA GLU A 109 19.71 7.83 5.33
C GLU A 109 19.21 7.08 4.08
N ALA A 110 19.18 7.76 2.93
CA ALA A 110 18.82 7.16 1.65
C ALA A 110 19.74 5.98 1.27
N ARG A 111 21.05 6.11 1.53
CA ARG A 111 22.02 5.04 1.27
C ARG A 111 21.79 3.82 2.18
N VAL A 112 21.48 4.04 3.46
CA VAL A 112 21.16 2.95 4.38
C VAL A 112 19.90 2.21 3.95
N GLU A 113 18.86 2.94 3.53
CA GLU A 113 17.63 2.35 2.98
C GLU A 113 17.91 1.52 1.73
N ASP A 114 18.69 2.04 0.79
CA ASP A 114 19.06 1.34 -0.43
C ASP A 114 19.84 0.05 -0.15
N LEU A 115 20.82 0.10 0.76
CA LEU A 115 21.59 -1.07 1.16
C LEU A 115 20.69 -2.18 1.71
N LYS A 116 19.76 -1.83 2.59
CA LYS A 116 18.77 -2.78 3.11
C LYS A 116 17.90 -3.37 1.99
N ASN A 117 17.45 -2.53 1.05
CA ASN A 117 16.66 -2.99 -0.10
C ASN A 117 17.45 -3.96 -1.00
N TYR A 118 18.75 -3.74 -1.16
CA TYR A 118 19.64 -4.65 -1.88
C TYR A 118 19.84 -5.96 -1.13
N GLU A 119 20.10 -5.91 0.18
CA GLU A 119 20.23 -7.12 1.02
C GLU A 119 18.97 -7.99 0.97
N ASP A 120 17.79 -7.39 1.08
CA ASP A 120 16.52 -8.11 0.98
C ASP A 120 16.30 -8.69 -0.42
N SER A 121 16.73 -7.99 -1.47
CA SER A 121 16.65 -8.49 -2.85
C SER A 121 17.61 -9.64 -3.12
N ILE A 122 18.83 -9.57 -2.59
CA ILE A 122 19.81 -10.66 -2.63
C ILE A 122 19.24 -11.89 -1.89
N ARG A 123 18.63 -11.69 -0.72
CA ARG A 123 18.00 -12.78 0.03
C ARG A 123 16.89 -13.46 -0.78
N ARG A 124 15.98 -12.68 -1.38
CA ARG A 124 14.91 -13.20 -2.24
C ARG A 124 15.46 -13.98 -3.43
N GLN A 125 16.51 -13.48 -4.07
CA GLN A 125 17.17 -14.16 -5.19
C GLN A 125 17.86 -15.46 -4.73
N GLY A 126 18.52 -15.46 -3.57
CA GLY A 126 19.08 -16.66 -2.96
C GLY A 126 18.02 -17.74 -2.75
N SER A 127 16.89 -17.39 -2.14
CA SER A 127 15.77 -18.33 -1.96
C SER A 127 15.22 -18.87 -3.29
N LEU A 128 15.20 -18.06 -4.34
CA LEU A 128 14.80 -18.52 -5.67
C LEU A 128 15.80 -19.54 -6.26
N ILE A 129 17.10 -19.30 -6.08
CA ILE A 129 18.16 -20.21 -6.55
C ILE A 129 18.09 -21.54 -5.78
N ASP A 130 17.92 -21.49 -4.46
CA ASP A 130 17.77 -22.68 -3.63
C ASP A 130 16.58 -23.53 -4.10
N HIS A 131 15.44 -22.88 -4.31
CA HIS A 131 14.24 -23.54 -4.83
C HIS A 131 14.46 -24.19 -6.21
N ILE A 132 15.11 -23.49 -7.13
CA ILE A 132 15.44 -24.07 -8.45
C ILE A 132 16.39 -25.26 -8.32
N THR A 133 17.35 -25.17 -7.40
CA THR A 133 18.32 -26.24 -7.13
C THR A 133 17.62 -27.49 -6.60
N GLU A 134 16.68 -27.32 -5.67
CA GLU A 134 15.82 -28.41 -5.18
C GLU A 134 15.02 -29.08 -6.31
N VAL A 135 14.40 -28.28 -7.19
CA VAL A 135 13.64 -28.80 -8.34
C VAL A 135 14.55 -29.57 -9.29
N ILE A 136 15.76 -29.09 -9.56
CA ILE A 136 16.74 -29.79 -10.41
C ILE A 136 17.17 -31.11 -9.76
N HIS A 137 17.52 -31.09 -8.47
CA HIS A 137 17.91 -32.30 -7.73
C HIS A 137 16.77 -33.33 -7.69
N GLN A 138 15.53 -32.90 -7.51
CA GLN A 138 14.38 -33.78 -7.58
C GLN A 138 14.23 -34.41 -8.97
N LYS A 139 14.38 -33.63 -10.05
CA LYS A 139 14.29 -34.14 -11.42
C LYS A 139 15.43 -35.08 -11.79
N LEU A 140 16.65 -34.80 -11.33
CA LEU A 140 17.82 -35.63 -11.58
C LEU A 140 17.78 -36.92 -10.73
N GLY A 141 17.38 -36.85 -9.47
CA GLY A 141 17.22 -38.02 -8.60
C GLY A 141 16.06 -38.95 -8.99
N VAL A 142 15.02 -38.41 -9.63
CA VAL A 142 13.94 -39.23 -10.22
C VAL A 142 14.42 -39.98 -11.47
N ASN A 143 15.40 -39.46 -12.22
CA ASN A 143 15.94 -40.15 -13.40
C ASN A 143 16.86 -41.34 -13.07
N GLU A 144 17.43 -41.44 -11.86
CA GLU A 144 18.26 -42.58 -11.46
C GLU A 144 17.44 -43.81 -10.99
N THR A 145 16.15 -43.63 -10.66
CA THR A 145 15.32 -44.73 -10.11
C THR A 145 14.47 -45.47 -11.15
N VAL A 146 14.51 -45.06 -12.43
CA VAL A 146 13.69 -45.66 -13.51
C VAL A 146 14.46 -46.68 -14.38
N ASN A 147 15.71 -47.02 -14.06
CA ASN A 147 16.54 -47.90 -14.92
C ASN A 147 17.10 -49.18 -14.26
N THR A 148 16.53 -49.67 -13.16
CA THR A 148 16.95 -50.97 -12.57
C THR A 148 15.79 -51.85 -12.07
N SER A 149 15.02 -52.42 -13.01
CA SER A 149 14.22 -53.66 -12.89
C SER A 149 13.23 -53.70 -14.09
N ASP A 150 13.28 -54.57 -15.10
CA ASP A 150 13.55 -56.02 -15.18
C ASP A 150 14.16 -56.42 -16.56
N PRO A 151 14.92 -57.53 -16.64
CA PRO A 151 14.33 -58.76 -17.19
C PRO A 151 14.62 -59.96 -16.27
N PRO A 152 13.68 -60.93 -16.12
CA PRO A 152 13.64 -62.04 -17.09
C PRO A 152 12.27 -62.73 -17.28
N GLN A 153 11.96 -63.16 -18.50
CA GLN A 153 11.45 -64.51 -18.83
C GLN A 153 11.86 -64.88 -20.24
#